data_AF-A0A4Q3D0J4-F1
#
_entry.id   AF-A0A4Q3D0J4-F1
#
_cell.length_a   1.000
_cell.length_b   1.000
_cell.length_c   1.000
_cell.angle_alpha   90.00
_cell.angle_beta   90.00
_cell.angle_gamma   90.00
#
_symmetry.space_group_name_H-M   'P 1'
#
loop_
_entity.id
_entity.type
_entity.pdbx_description
1 polymer ?
#
loop_
_entity_poly.entity_id
_entity_poly.type
_entity_poly.pdbx_seq_one_letter_code
_entity_poly.pdbx_strand_id
1 'polypeptide(L)'
;MMKIVLCAVLLLTLCSSAAWAQPGWQDFTKRYYYTIVDENEKQILFKHNQHYSIMIDDVLYKAPNIPQDTLKPAILNGGAFENQVRINDFTLALPMKNFEERQKQLEIKIIHKKDTMYICQPSGRGSFGDKYGKSLAIASDFKLQFISGHHFFPKWAKNLLDNVPHTSGILKITNIKQSHFIVPKSVYDSVCYVSKGYNNRQKHYEEAESLVVKNFMSGYFSLERRVQTTTLDKPIQPFKLAWTSWSTPYFSTKEKDEYLGIVALAYDTLNWSGGRGVIAKYNFKENKMKLWSPTENLMYSSTGTLYEDSFNNVYY
;
A
#
# COMPACT_ATOMS: atom_id res chain seq x y z
N MET A 1 -13.29 19.91 -56.80
CA MET A 1 -13.16 20.91 -55.71
C MET A 1 -13.81 20.47 -54.40
N MET A 2 -15.04 19.94 -54.39
CA MET A 2 -15.79 19.64 -53.14
C MET A 2 -15.14 18.60 -52.20
N LYS A 3 -14.40 17.61 -52.73
CA LYS A 3 -13.70 16.59 -51.92
C LYS A 3 -12.50 17.11 -51.12
N ILE A 4 -11.81 18.14 -51.63
CA ILE A 4 -10.63 18.73 -50.98
C ILE A 4 -11.07 19.59 -49.78
N VAL A 5 -12.18 20.30 -49.91
CA VAL A 5 -12.78 21.10 -48.82
C VAL A 5 -13.28 20.20 -47.69
N LEU A 6 -13.91 19.05 -48.02
CA LEU A 6 -14.39 18.12 -47.01
C LEU A 6 -13.25 17.49 -46.19
N CYS A 7 -12.15 17.08 -46.84
CA CYS A 7 -10.96 16.57 -46.15
C CYS A 7 -10.27 17.65 -45.30
N ALA A 8 -10.21 18.90 -45.77
CA ALA A 8 -9.62 20.00 -45.01
C ALA A 8 -10.45 20.35 -43.76
N VAL A 9 -11.78 20.33 -43.86
CA VAL A 9 -12.69 20.55 -42.72
C VAL A 9 -12.60 19.40 -41.71
N LEU A 10 -12.51 18.14 -42.18
CA LEU A 10 -12.31 16.97 -41.32
C LEU A 10 -10.94 16.98 -40.61
N LEU A 11 -9.87 17.42 -41.30
CA LEU A 11 -8.56 17.59 -40.66
C LEU A 11 -8.57 18.74 -39.65
N LEU A 12 -9.25 19.85 -39.94
CA LEU A 12 -9.40 20.97 -39.01
C LEU A 12 -10.21 20.58 -37.77
N THR A 13 -11.25 19.74 -37.89
CA THR A 13 -12.01 19.22 -36.73
C THR A 13 -11.24 18.15 -35.94
N LEU A 14 -10.42 17.32 -36.60
CA LEU A 14 -9.53 16.35 -35.96
C LEU A 14 -8.31 17.01 -35.28
N CYS A 15 -7.77 18.10 -35.85
CA CYS A 15 -6.69 18.88 -35.25
C CYS A 15 -7.17 19.82 -34.14
N SER A 16 -8.43 20.28 -34.17
CA SER A 16 -9.01 21.08 -33.08
C SER A 16 -9.52 20.24 -31.90
N SER A 17 -9.68 18.92 -32.08
CA SER A 17 -9.98 17.98 -31.00
C SER A 17 -8.72 17.41 -30.32
N ALA A 18 -7.53 17.72 -30.83
CA ALA A 18 -6.25 17.36 -30.23
C ALA A 18 -5.60 18.57 -29.51
N ALA A 19 -6.17 18.99 -28.37
CA ALA A 19 -5.42 19.55 -27.22
C ALA A 19 -6.36 20.06 -26.10
N TRP A 20 -7.28 19.21 -25.63
CA TRP A 20 -7.68 19.23 -24.22
C TRP A 20 -7.07 18.03 -23.48
N ALA A 21 -5.87 17.61 -23.91
CA ALA A 21 -4.95 16.98 -22.97
C ALA A 21 -4.51 18.07 -22.01
N GLN A 22 -5.35 18.38 -21.02
CA GLN A 22 -4.93 19.17 -19.88
C GLN A 22 -3.66 18.50 -19.34
N PRO A 23 -2.55 19.24 -19.11
CA PRO A 23 -1.49 18.70 -18.29
C PRO A 23 -2.15 18.24 -17.01
N GLY A 24 -2.11 16.92 -16.75
CA GLY A 24 -2.85 16.30 -15.67
C GLY A 24 -2.48 16.98 -14.36
N TRP A 25 -3.33 17.87 -13.87
CA TRP A 25 -3.15 18.47 -12.57
C TRP A 25 -3.26 17.34 -11.56
N GLN A 26 -2.16 17.06 -10.87
CA GLN A 26 -2.10 16.05 -9.84
C GLN A 26 -1.78 16.74 -8.53
N ASP A 27 -2.73 16.70 -7.61
CA ASP A 27 -2.53 17.18 -6.25
C ASP A 27 -1.73 16.16 -5.44
N PHE A 28 -0.58 16.60 -4.93
CA PHE A 28 0.29 15.80 -4.07
C PHE A 28 0.23 16.20 -2.60
N THR A 29 -0.74 17.04 -2.21
CA THR A 29 -0.98 17.44 -0.82
C THR A 29 -1.11 16.20 0.04
N LYS A 30 -0.22 16.06 1.03
CA LYS A 30 -0.24 14.95 2.00
C LYS A 30 -1.00 15.39 3.23
N ARG A 31 -1.89 14.53 3.70
CA ARG A 31 -2.72 14.80 4.88
C ARG A 31 -2.30 13.91 6.02
N TYR A 32 -2.17 14.49 7.21
CA TYR A 32 -1.87 13.79 8.46
C TYR A 32 -2.99 14.10 9.44
N TYR A 33 -4.14 13.44 9.23
CA TYR A 33 -5.39 13.77 9.91
C TYR A 33 -5.76 12.69 10.92
N TYR A 34 -5.53 13.02 12.19
CA TYR A 34 -5.66 12.09 13.30
C TYR A 34 -6.51 12.70 14.41
N THR A 35 -7.38 11.90 15.01
CA THR A 35 -7.96 12.20 16.32
C THR A 35 -7.19 11.40 17.35
N ILE A 36 -6.60 12.05 18.35
CA ILE A 36 -5.84 11.38 19.41
C ILE A 36 -6.62 11.46 20.71
N VAL A 37 -6.88 10.31 21.32
CA VAL A 37 -7.62 10.20 22.58
C VAL A 37 -6.73 9.68 23.71
N ASP A 38 -7.08 9.99 24.95
CA ASP A 38 -6.46 9.41 26.14
C ASP A 38 -6.97 7.97 26.42
N GLU A 39 -6.56 7.42 27.55
CA GLU A 39 -6.99 6.09 28.01
C GLU A 39 -8.49 5.96 28.31
N ASN A 40 -9.18 7.08 28.51
CA ASN A 40 -10.61 7.17 28.78
C ASN A 40 -11.39 7.55 27.51
N GLU A 41 -10.77 7.42 26.34
CA GLU A 41 -11.32 7.79 25.03
C GLU A 41 -11.66 9.28 24.84
N LYS A 42 -11.16 10.14 25.73
CA LYS A 42 -11.36 11.59 25.63
C LYS A 42 -10.31 12.21 24.70
N GLN A 43 -10.75 13.09 23.80
CA GLN A 43 -9.84 13.81 22.90
C GLN A 43 -8.84 14.66 23.70
N ILE A 44 -7.57 14.58 23.30
CA ILE A 44 -6.49 15.38 23.87
C ILE A 44 -6.54 16.80 23.26
N LEU A 45 -6.78 17.81 24.10
CA LEU A 45 -6.77 19.21 23.69
C LEU A 45 -5.40 19.82 24.00
N PHE A 46 -4.54 19.94 23.00
CA PHE A 46 -3.15 20.43 23.15
C PHE A 46 -3.10 21.86 23.66
N LYS A 47 -4.02 22.73 23.25
CA LYS A 47 -4.05 24.15 23.64
C LYS A 47 -4.30 24.35 25.14
N HIS A 48 -5.04 23.43 25.74
CA HIS A 48 -5.48 23.49 27.13
C HIS A 48 -4.78 22.46 28.04
N ASN A 49 -3.83 21.69 27.53
CA ASN A 49 -3.15 20.65 28.28
C ASN A 49 -1.62 20.77 28.16
N GLN A 50 -0.98 21.30 29.20
CA GLN A 50 0.47 21.50 29.24
C GLN A 50 1.28 20.20 29.34
N HIS A 51 0.64 19.07 29.65
CA HIS A 51 1.31 17.78 29.70
C HIS A 51 1.54 17.16 28.33
N TYR A 52 0.78 17.60 27.32
CA TYR A 52 0.93 17.16 25.94
C TYR A 52 1.61 18.23 25.10
N SER A 53 2.49 17.78 24.21
CA SER A 53 3.09 18.61 23.17
C SER A 53 3.16 17.83 21.87
N ILE A 54 3.21 18.55 20.76
CA ILE A 54 3.34 17.98 19.43
C ILE A 54 4.60 18.53 18.77
N MET A 55 5.42 17.66 18.21
CA MET A 55 6.59 18.04 17.42
C MET A 55 6.37 17.58 15.98
N ILE A 56 6.57 18.48 15.04
CA ILE A 56 6.57 18.18 13.61
C ILE A 56 8.00 18.36 13.10
N ASP A 57 8.60 17.29 12.60
CA ASP A 57 10.04 17.16 12.36
C ASP A 57 10.84 17.59 13.62
N ASP A 58 11.47 18.77 13.59
CA ASP A 58 12.29 19.32 14.67
C ASP A 58 11.62 20.48 15.44
N VAL A 59 10.40 20.87 15.06
CA VAL A 59 9.70 22.03 15.65
C VAL A 59 8.69 21.57 16.69
N LEU A 60 8.90 21.99 17.94
CA LEU A 60 8.04 21.67 19.09
C LEU A 60 6.96 22.73 19.31
N TYR A 61 5.71 22.29 19.41
CA TYR A 61 4.54 23.10 19.75
C TYR A 61 3.97 22.64 21.10
N LYS A 62 3.67 23.61 21.98
CA LYS A 62 3.16 23.36 23.34
C LYS A 62 2.14 24.40 23.75
N ALA A 63 1.24 24.03 24.66
CA ALA A 63 0.29 24.96 25.25
C ALA A 63 0.98 26.22 25.84
N PRO A 64 0.35 27.39 25.75
CA PRO A 64 -0.93 27.67 25.07
C PRO A 64 -0.79 27.93 23.56
N ASN A 65 0.43 27.90 23.03
CA ASN A 65 0.76 28.33 21.66
C ASN A 65 0.70 27.15 20.68
N ILE A 66 -0.52 26.70 20.42
CA ILE A 66 -0.81 25.63 19.46
C ILE A 66 -1.33 26.26 18.16
N PRO A 67 -0.68 26.02 17.00
CA PRO A 67 -1.15 26.48 15.71
C PRO A 67 -2.57 26.01 15.39
N GLN A 68 -3.35 26.90 14.79
CA GLN A 68 -4.73 26.65 14.36
C GLN A 68 -4.92 27.17 12.93
N ASP A 69 -4.02 26.79 12.02
CA ASP A 69 -4.03 27.23 10.63
C ASP A 69 -5.33 26.85 9.91
N THR A 70 -5.82 27.75 9.06
CA THR A 70 -6.90 27.46 8.12
C THR A 70 -6.37 26.59 6.98
N LEU A 71 -6.71 25.30 6.99
CA LEU A 71 -6.36 24.37 5.92
C LEU A 71 -7.19 24.67 4.67
N LYS A 72 -6.52 24.98 3.56
CA LYS A 72 -7.18 25.33 2.29
C LYS A 72 -7.23 24.10 1.38
N PRO A 73 -8.32 23.86 0.63
CA PRO A 73 -8.32 22.84 -0.41
C PRO A 73 -7.31 23.23 -1.50
N ALA A 74 -6.63 22.23 -2.10
CA ALA A 74 -5.80 22.51 -3.26
C ALA A 74 -6.71 22.94 -4.43
N ILE A 75 -6.34 24.05 -5.06
CA ILE A 75 -7.09 24.67 -6.15
C ILE A 75 -6.50 24.17 -7.48
N LEU A 76 -7.36 23.92 -8.47
CA LEU A 76 -6.94 23.65 -9.85
C LEU A 76 -6.02 24.79 -10.33
N ASN A 77 -4.84 24.44 -10.86
CA ASN A 77 -3.77 25.36 -11.30
C ASN A 77 -3.01 26.11 -10.18
N GLY A 78 -3.28 25.82 -8.91
CA GLY A 78 -2.42 26.26 -7.81
C GLY A 78 -1.20 25.35 -7.72
N GLY A 79 0.01 25.90 -7.77
CA GLY A 79 1.25 25.17 -7.52
C GLY A 79 1.45 24.74 -6.05
N ALA A 80 0.36 24.54 -5.31
CA ALA A 80 0.41 24.25 -3.88
C ALA A 80 0.63 22.75 -3.65
N PHE A 81 1.83 22.43 -3.18
CA PHE A 81 2.23 21.11 -2.72
C PHE A 81 2.52 21.29 -1.23
N GLU A 82 1.55 21.11 -0.34
CA GLU A 82 1.77 21.27 1.10
C GLU A 82 1.51 19.98 1.87
N ASN A 83 2.13 19.86 3.05
CA ASN A 83 1.69 18.90 4.05
C ASN A 83 0.65 19.59 4.93
N GLN A 84 -0.53 19.00 5.03
CA GLN A 84 -1.58 19.47 5.91
C GLN A 84 -1.66 18.54 7.12
N VAL A 85 -1.48 19.10 8.30
CA VAL A 85 -1.56 18.36 9.56
C VAL A 85 -2.78 18.85 10.33
N ARG A 86 -3.60 17.90 10.79
CA ARG A 86 -4.73 18.16 11.68
C ARG A 86 -4.76 17.08 12.74
N ILE A 87 -4.48 17.46 13.98
CA ILE A 87 -4.49 16.54 15.11
C ILE A 87 -5.25 17.20 16.25
N ASN A 88 -6.49 16.76 16.48
CA ASN A 88 -7.42 17.39 17.41
C ASN A 88 -7.53 18.92 17.18
N ASP A 89 -7.12 19.74 18.16
CA ASP A 89 -7.13 21.21 18.13
C ASP A 89 -5.86 21.84 17.53
N PHE A 90 -4.89 21.04 17.08
CA PHE A 90 -3.70 21.47 16.32
C PHE A 90 -3.97 21.39 14.81
N THR A 91 -3.76 22.50 14.10
CA THR A 91 -3.72 22.52 12.62
C THR A 91 -2.52 23.31 12.10
N LEU A 92 -1.83 22.72 11.13
CA LEU A 92 -0.62 23.29 10.54
C LEU A 92 -0.57 23.01 9.03
N ALA A 93 -0.30 24.04 8.23
CA ALA A 93 -0.01 23.90 6.81
C ALA A 93 1.48 24.16 6.54
N LEU A 94 2.19 23.16 6.01
CA LEU A 94 3.62 23.23 5.73
C LEU A 94 3.87 23.20 4.22
N PRO A 95 4.35 24.30 3.60
CA PRO A 95 4.63 24.32 2.18
C PRO A 95 5.80 23.38 1.85
N MET A 96 5.68 22.61 0.76
CA MET A 96 6.80 21.85 0.18
C MET A 96 7.49 22.73 -0.87
N LYS A 97 8.79 22.96 -0.70
CA LYS A 97 9.60 23.86 -1.53
C LYS A 97 10.18 23.19 -2.77
N ASN A 98 10.39 21.87 -2.74
CA ASN A 98 11.05 21.14 -3.82
C ASN A 98 10.50 19.72 -4.04
N PHE A 99 10.94 19.07 -5.12
CA PHE A 99 10.50 17.71 -5.48
C PHE A 99 10.92 16.65 -4.44
N GLU A 100 12.02 16.86 -3.73
CA GLU A 100 12.52 15.93 -2.72
C GLU A 100 11.62 15.91 -1.48
N GLU A 101 11.13 17.07 -1.06
CA GLU A 101 10.15 17.23 0.00
C GLU A 101 8.81 16.56 -0.36
N ARG A 102 8.48 16.41 -1.65
CA ARG A 102 7.31 15.60 -2.07
C ARG A 102 7.48 14.12 -1.73
N GLN A 103 8.70 13.62 -1.66
CA GLN A 103 8.95 12.22 -1.31
C GLN A 103 9.11 12.03 0.21
N LYS A 104 9.60 13.04 0.92
CA LYS A 104 9.78 13.04 2.39
C LYS A 104 8.44 12.91 3.14
N GLN A 105 8.40 12.02 4.12
CA GLN A 105 7.31 11.91 5.09
C GLN A 105 7.58 12.85 6.28
N LEU A 106 6.53 13.48 6.83
CA LEU A 106 6.69 14.27 8.06
C LEU A 106 6.86 13.32 9.23
N GLU A 107 7.80 13.62 10.12
CA GLU A 107 7.81 12.97 11.42
C GLU A 107 6.90 13.75 12.38
N ILE A 108 5.92 13.08 12.97
CA ILE A 108 5.02 13.64 13.96
C ILE A 108 5.25 12.92 15.27
N LYS A 109 5.64 13.66 16.31
CA LYS A 109 5.79 13.15 17.69
C LYS A 109 4.73 13.78 18.56
N ILE A 110 3.92 12.96 19.21
CA ILE A 110 3.04 13.40 20.29
C ILE A 110 3.72 12.98 21.60
N ILE A 111 4.04 13.94 22.45
CA ILE A 111 4.85 13.74 23.66
C ILE A 111 3.96 14.00 24.87
N HIS A 112 3.96 13.07 25.82
CA HIS A 112 3.29 13.18 27.11
C HIS A 112 4.25 12.77 28.22
N LYS A 113 4.73 13.73 29.02
CA LYS A 113 5.76 13.49 30.05
C LYS A 113 7.02 12.83 29.44
N LYS A 114 7.26 11.55 29.74
CA LYS A 114 8.40 10.77 29.22
C LYS A 114 8.03 9.88 28.01
N ASP A 115 6.74 9.76 27.73
CA ASP A 115 6.19 8.90 26.69
C ASP A 115 6.07 9.66 25.38
N THR A 116 6.42 9.01 24.27
CA THR A 116 6.32 9.60 22.93
C THR A 116 5.67 8.61 21.96
N MET A 117 4.65 9.08 21.24
CA MET A 117 4.01 8.41 20.13
C MET A 117 4.57 8.99 18.82
N TYR A 118 5.10 8.14 17.94
CA TYR A 118 5.67 8.56 16.66
C TYR A 118 4.77 8.13 15.50
N ILE A 119 4.45 9.05 14.59
CA ILE A 119 3.64 8.82 13.38
C ILE A 119 4.36 9.48 12.20
N CYS A 120 4.62 8.74 11.11
CA CYS A 120 5.30 9.30 9.94
C CYS A 120 4.46 9.24 8.64
N GLN A 121 3.30 8.59 8.66
CA GLN A 121 2.59 8.25 7.44
C GLN A 121 1.46 9.24 7.18
N PRO A 122 1.23 9.66 5.93
CA PRO A 122 0.03 10.41 5.59
C PRO A 122 -1.19 9.49 5.65
N SER A 123 -2.29 9.99 6.20
CA SER A 123 -3.59 9.34 6.22
C SER A 123 -4.37 9.49 4.90
N GLY A 124 -3.98 10.47 4.07
CA GLY A 124 -4.55 10.68 2.74
C GLY A 124 -3.65 11.50 1.82
N ARG A 125 -3.99 11.53 0.53
CA ARG A 125 -3.38 12.40 -0.48
C ARG A 125 -4.44 13.04 -1.38
N GLY A 126 -4.21 14.29 -1.81
CA GLY A 126 -5.06 15.02 -2.76
C GLY A 126 -5.86 16.17 -2.16
N SER A 127 -6.93 16.61 -2.84
CA SER A 127 -7.76 17.80 -2.49
C SER A 127 -9.12 17.39 -1.90
N PHE A 128 -9.68 18.23 -1.02
CA PHE A 128 -10.99 17.99 -0.38
C PHE A 128 -12.16 18.64 -1.14
N GLY A 129 -11.95 19.06 -2.38
CA GLY A 129 -13.02 19.56 -3.24
C GLY A 129 -13.81 18.43 -3.89
N ASP A 130 -15.13 18.58 -3.94
CA ASP A 130 -15.90 17.97 -5.03
C ASP A 130 -15.45 18.59 -6.38
N LYS A 131 -15.91 18.05 -7.51
CA LYS A 131 -15.65 18.62 -8.84
C LYS A 131 -16.12 20.09 -9.00
N TYR A 132 -16.72 20.69 -7.96
CA TYR A 132 -17.34 22.01 -7.94
C TYR A 132 -16.77 22.94 -6.85
N GLY A 133 -15.67 22.56 -6.19
CA GLY A 133 -14.94 23.43 -5.26
C GLY A 133 -15.63 23.70 -3.92
N LYS A 134 -16.63 22.91 -3.52
CA LYS A 134 -17.24 23.06 -2.19
C LYS A 134 -16.31 22.51 -1.11
N SER A 135 -16.02 23.33 -0.10
CA SER A 135 -15.29 22.94 1.10
C SER A 135 -16.11 21.93 1.89
N LEU A 136 -15.64 20.69 1.96
CA LEU A 136 -16.24 19.65 2.82
C LEU A 136 -15.73 19.81 4.26
N ALA A 137 -16.59 19.52 5.23
CA ALA A 137 -16.16 19.34 6.61
C ALA A 137 -15.15 18.17 6.64
N ILE A 138 -13.90 18.49 6.99
CA ILE A 138 -12.80 17.54 6.97
C ILE A 138 -12.85 16.69 8.25
N ALA A 139 -13.27 15.43 8.10
CA ALA A 139 -13.18 14.42 9.16
C ALA A 139 -11.74 13.91 9.34
N SER A 140 -11.42 13.41 10.54
CA SER A 140 -10.16 12.68 10.76
C SER A 140 -10.20 11.34 10.06
N ASP A 141 -9.08 10.92 9.45
CA ASP A 141 -8.99 9.63 8.76
C ASP A 141 -8.77 8.46 9.75
N PHE A 142 -8.15 8.74 10.90
CA PHE A 142 -7.91 7.77 11.97
C PHE A 142 -8.27 8.37 13.34
N LYS A 143 -8.86 7.55 14.22
CA LYS A 143 -8.96 7.80 15.66
C LYS A 143 -8.01 6.85 16.38
N LEU A 144 -7.04 7.39 17.11
CA LEU A 144 -5.97 6.65 17.79
C LEU A 144 -5.96 6.98 19.28
N GLN A 145 -5.75 5.98 20.12
CA GLN A 145 -5.41 6.17 21.53
C GLN A 145 -3.94 6.60 21.65
N PHE A 146 -3.62 7.49 22.58
CA PHE A 146 -2.23 7.80 22.89
C PHE A 146 -1.56 6.57 23.52
N ILE A 147 -0.64 5.97 22.78
CA ILE A 147 0.21 4.85 23.22
C ILE A 147 1.62 5.21 22.76
N SER A 148 2.62 5.07 23.65
CA SER A 148 4.00 5.33 23.27
C SER A 148 4.52 4.30 22.29
N GLY A 149 5.41 4.73 21.39
CA GLY A 149 6.06 3.85 20.42
C GLY A 149 5.92 4.31 18.97
N HIS A 150 6.58 3.57 18.08
CA HIS A 150 6.70 3.90 16.67
C HIS A 150 5.57 3.25 15.88
N HIS A 151 4.58 4.05 15.48
CA HIS A 151 3.36 3.55 14.85
C HIS A 151 3.54 3.47 13.33
N PHE A 152 3.36 2.26 12.80
CA PHE A 152 3.33 1.98 11.39
C PHE A 152 1.98 1.35 10.99
N PHE A 153 1.26 2.05 10.15
CA PHE A 153 -0.03 1.67 9.57
C PHE A 153 0.19 1.23 8.11
N PRO A 154 0.11 -0.08 7.82
CA PRO A 154 0.06 -0.59 6.45
C PRO A 154 -1.06 0.05 5.63
N LYS A 155 -0.96 0.01 4.29
CA LYS A 155 -2.00 0.61 3.41
C LYS A 155 -3.40 0.03 3.66
N TRP A 156 -3.47 -1.24 4.03
CA TRP A 156 -4.73 -1.93 4.35
C TRP A 156 -5.28 -1.61 5.75
N ALA A 157 -4.50 -0.96 6.64
CA ALA A 157 -4.87 -0.73 8.03
C ALA A 157 -6.16 0.07 8.17
N LYS A 158 -6.35 1.10 7.33
CA LYS A 158 -7.58 1.91 7.33
C LYS A 158 -8.80 1.04 7.04
N ASN A 159 -8.74 0.24 5.98
CA ASN A 159 -9.83 -0.65 5.60
C ASN A 159 -10.15 -1.66 6.71
N LEU A 160 -9.14 -2.17 7.42
CA LEU A 160 -9.35 -3.04 8.57
C LEU A 160 -10.07 -2.31 9.72
N LEU A 161 -9.62 -1.09 10.06
CA LEU A 161 -10.17 -0.31 11.17
C LEU A 161 -11.57 0.24 10.90
N ASP A 162 -11.88 0.60 9.65
CA ASP A 162 -13.20 1.08 9.24
C ASP A 162 -14.26 -0.05 9.23
N ASN A 163 -13.84 -1.30 9.01
CA ASN A 163 -14.72 -2.45 8.87
C ASN A 163 -14.66 -3.42 10.06
N VAL A 164 -14.25 -2.95 11.24
CA VAL A 164 -14.33 -3.77 12.47
C VAL A 164 -15.80 -4.09 12.75
N PRO A 165 -16.21 -5.36 12.80
CA PRO A 165 -17.60 -5.71 13.01
C PRO A 165 -18.12 -5.16 14.34
N HIS A 166 -19.30 -4.55 14.31
CA HIS A 166 -20.01 -4.20 15.52
C HIS A 166 -20.44 -5.47 16.24
N THR A 167 -20.08 -5.56 17.52
CA THR A 167 -20.52 -6.64 18.41
C THR A 167 -21.50 -6.07 19.43
N SER A 168 -22.51 -6.86 19.80
CA SER A 168 -23.51 -6.50 20.82
C SER A 168 -23.43 -7.49 22.01
N GLY A 169 -23.85 -7.02 23.19
CA GLY A 169 -23.82 -7.83 24.42
C GLY A 169 -22.42 -7.98 25.02
N ILE A 170 -22.07 -9.20 25.46
CA ILE A 170 -20.80 -9.52 26.15
C ILE A 170 -19.63 -9.83 25.20
N LEU A 171 -19.90 -9.91 23.90
CA LEU A 171 -18.88 -10.20 22.89
C LEU A 171 -18.09 -8.94 22.59
N LYS A 172 -16.76 -9.02 22.71
CA LYS A 172 -15.82 -7.95 22.35
C LYS A 172 -14.78 -8.50 21.39
N ILE A 173 -14.56 -7.83 20.26
CA ILE A 173 -13.42 -8.10 19.39
C ILE A 173 -12.17 -7.54 20.07
N THR A 174 -11.33 -8.42 20.59
CA THR A 174 -10.12 -8.04 21.35
C THR A 174 -8.85 -8.07 20.51
N ASN A 175 -8.90 -8.59 19.28
CA ASN A 175 -7.71 -8.87 18.47
C ASN A 175 -7.32 -7.73 17.52
N ILE A 176 -8.14 -6.68 17.42
CA ILE A 176 -7.80 -5.45 16.72
C ILE A 176 -7.46 -4.39 17.76
N LYS A 177 -6.19 -4.36 18.16
CA LYS A 177 -5.62 -3.37 19.08
C LYS A 177 -4.62 -2.49 18.36
N GLN A 178 -4.64 -1.19 18.65
CA GLN A 178 -3.69 -0.25 18.07
C GLN A 178 -2.23 -0.64 18.35
N SER A 179 -1.95 -1.26 19.50
CA SER A 179 -0.60 -1.72 19.87
C SER A 179 0.02 -2.69 18.85
N HIS A 180 -0.77 -3.39 18.04
CA HIS A 180 -0.26 -4.28 17.00
C HIS A 180 0.45 -3.53 15.85
N PHE A 181 0.16 -2.24 15.69
CA PHE A 181 0.79 -1.37 14.70
C PHE A 181 2.10 -0.75 15.20
N ILE A 182 2.54 -1.05 16.42
CA ILE A 182 3.81 -0.56 16.95
C ILE A 182 4.93 -1.48 16.46
N VAL A 183 5.93 -0.89 15.79
CA VAL A 183 7.10 -1.59 15.26
C VAL A 183 8.38 -1.13 15.96
N PRO A 184 9.47 -1.93 15.93
CA PRO A 184 10.76 -1.48 16.44
C PRO A 184 11.27 -0.22 15.72
N LYS A 185 11.99 0.64 16.44
CA LYS A 185 12.55 1.89 15.90
C LYS A 185 13.37 1.66 14.62
N SER A 186 14.21 0.62 14.59
CA SER A 186 15.02 0.30 13.40
C SER A 186 14.18 0.03 12.15
N VAL A 187 13.04 -0.63 12.31
CA VAL A 187 12.11 -0.93 11.22
C VAL A 187 11.38 0.33 10.81
N TYR A 188 10.86 1.08 11.80
CA TYR A 188 10.22 2.38 11.56
C TYR A 188 11.13 3.32 10.77
N ASP A 189 12.38 3.46 11.21
CA ASP A 189 13.34 4.34 10.58
C ASP A 189 13.62 3.95 9.12
N SER A 190 13.69 2.63 8.83
CA SER A 190 13.93 2.13 7.48
C SER A 190 12.80 2.43 6.49
N VAL A 191 11.58 2.65 6.99
CA VAL A 191 10.40 2.97 6.18
C VAL A 191 10.12 4.47 6.12
N CYS A 192 10.35 5.19 7.21
CA CYS A 192 10.04 6.62 7.35
C CYS A 192 11.18 7.55 6.87
N TYR A 193 12.46 7.16 7.03
CA TYR A 193 13.62 7.97 6.66
C TYR A 193 14.34 7.38 5.45
N VAL A 194 13.68 7.40 4.30
CA VAL A 194 14.27 6.92 3.04
C VAL A 194 15.34 7.91 2.57
N SER A 195 16.61 7.52 2.63
CA SER A 195 17.69 8.22 1.91
C SER A 195 17.61 7.93 0.41
N LYS A 196 18.11 8.85 -0.42
CA LYS A 196 18.11 8.76 -1.90
C LYS A 196 18.78 7.50 -2.48
N GLY A 197 19.45 6.67 -1.67
CA GLY A 197 20.17 5.46 -2.10
C GLY A 197 19.50 4.13 -1.79
N TYR A 198 18.31 4.09 -1.18
CA TYR A 198 17.68 2.83 -0.79
C TYR A 198 17.00 2.10 -1.97
N ASN A 199 17.76 1.27 -2.68
CA ASN A 199 17.29 0.38 -3.77
C ASN A 199 16.29 -0.72 -3.35
N ASN A 200 15.69 -0.66 -2.16
CA ASN A 200 14.84 -1.73 -1.60
C ASN A 200 13.66 -1.21 -0.78
N ARG A 201 13.12 -0.02 -1.08
CA ARG A 201 11.97 0.56 -0.36
C ARG A 201 10.84 -0.45 -0.17
N GLN A 202 10.47 -1.17 -1.23
CA GLN A 202 9.41 -2.18 -1.17
C GLN A 202 9.68 -3.26 -0.12
N LYS A 203 10.92 -3.76 -0.04
CA LYS A 203 11.34 -4.76 0.95
C LYS A 203 11.17 -4.26 2.40
N HIS A 204 11.51 -3.00 2.66
CA HIS A 204 11.34 -2.42 4.01
C HIS A 204 9.88 -2.28 4.41
N TYR A 205 9.00 -1.89 3.47
CA TYR A 205 7.55 -1.89 3.71
C TYR A 205 7.06 -3.31 3.97
N GLU A 206 7.48 -4.30 3.17
CA GLU A 206 7.09 -5.71 3.36
C GLU A 206 7.54 -6.27 4.71
N GLU A 207 8.75 -5.93 5.16
CA GLU A 207 9.26 -6.30 6.48
C GLU A 207 8.42 -5.70 7.61
N ALA A 208 8.12 -4.40 7.53
CA ALA A 208 7.28 -3.71 8.50
C ALA A 208 5.84 -4.25 8.52
N GLU A 209 5.25 -4.49 7.34
CA GLU A 209 3.91 -5.09 7.21
C GLU A 209 3.90 -6.52 7.78
N SER A 210 4.92 -7.32 7.51
CA SER A 210 5.05 -8.69 8.05
C SER A 210 5.11 -8.70 9.58
N LEU A 211 5.80 -7.73 10.19
CA LEU A 211 5.83 -7.57 11.64
C LEU A 211 4.48 -7.18 12.22
N VAL A 212 3.77 -6.24 11.59
CA VAL A 212 2.40 -5.89 12.00
C VAL A 212 1.49 -7.12 11.92
N VAL A 213 1.50 -7.86 10.81
CA VAL A 213 0.71 -9.10 10.68
C VAL A 213 1.08 -10.10 11.76
N LYS A 214 2.37 -10.30 12.04
CA LYS A 214 2.82 -11.19 13.12
C LYS A 214 2.30 -10.74 14.48
N ASN A 215 2.28 -9.44 14.77
CA ASN A 215 1.73 -8.92 16.01
C ASN A 215 0.23 -9.25 16.14
N PHE A 216 -0.56 -9.06 15.08
CA PHE A 216 -1.97 -9.48 15.04
C PHE A 216 -2.16 -10.99 15.23
N MET A 217 -1.30 -11.80 14.61
CA MET A 217 -1.37 -13.27 14.68
C MET A 217 -0.85 -13.83 16.00
N SER A 218 -0.02 -13.10 16.75
CA SER A 218 0.55 -13.56 18.03
C SER A 218 -0.51 -13.84 19.11
N GLY A 219 -1.71 -13.25 18.98
CA GLY A 219 -2.87 -13.53 19.82
C GLY A 219 -3.72 -14.73 19.38
N TYR A 220 -3.34 -15.41 18.29
CA TYR A 220 -3.97 -16.62 17.78
C TYR A 220 -2.93 -17.75 17.68
N PHE A 221 -3.39 -19.00 17.54
CA PHE A 221 -2.53 -20.16 17.27
C PHE A 221 -1.49 -19.81 16.19
N SER A 222 -0.21 -19.96 16.52
CA SER A 222 0.88 -19.83 15.54
C SER A 222 0.81 -21.00 14.57
N LEU A 223 0.39 -20.72 13.33
CA LEU A 223 0.61 -21.66 12.23
C LEU A 223 2.10 -21.61 11.87
N GLU A 224 2.88 -22.58 12.32
CA GLU A 224 4.19 -22.83 11.71
C GLU A 224 3.96 -23.21 10.24
N ARG A 225 4.03 -22.23 9.35
CA ARG A 225 4.12 -22.50 7.92
C ARG A 225 5.52 -23.06 7.67
N ARG A 226 5.67 -24.39 7.80
CA ARG A 226 6.79 -25.09 7.18
C ARG A 226 6.68 -24.82 5.68
N VAL A 227 7.49 -23.88 5.18
CA VAL A 227 7.66 -23.68 3.74
C VAL A 227 8.41 -24.90 3.23
N GLN A 228 7.70 -26.00 3.01
CA GLN A 228 8.23 -27.10 2.21
C GLN A 228 8.27 -26.59 0.77
N THR A 229 9.47 -26.32 0.27
CA THR A 229 9.66 -25.95 -1.13
C THR A 229 9.11 -27.07 -2.01
N THR A 230 8.21 -26.74 -2.93
CA THR A 230 7.66 -27.71 -3.89
C THR A 230 8.80 -28.34 -4.68
N THR A 231 8.84 -29.66 -4.70
CA THR A 231 9.86 -30.42 -5.43
C THR A 231 9.51 -30.49 -6.91
N LEU A 232 10.51 -30.40 -7.79
CA LEU A 232 10.33 -30.46 -9.24
C LEU A 232 10.78 -31.83 -9.76
N ASP A 233 10.08 -32.35 -10.76
CA ASP A 233 10.42 -33.62 -11.41
C ASP A 233 11.71 -33.55 -12.26
N LYS A 234 12.08 -32.34 -12.71
CA LYS A 234 13.29 -32.08 -13.50
C LYS A 234 13.94 -30.74 -13.13
N PRO A 235 15.26 -30.58 -13.36
CA PRO A 235 15.94 -29.31 -13.14
C PRO A 235 15.40 -28.24 -14.09
N ILE A 236 15.29 -27.01 -13.58
CA ILE A 236 14.76 -25.85 -14.33
C ILE A 236 15.82 -24.80 -14.65
N GLN A 237 17.11 -25.10 -14.49
CA GLN A 237 18.19 -24.17 -14.83
C GLN A 237 18.06 -23.67 -16.28
N PRO A 238 18.27 -22.37 -16.58
CA PRO A 238 18.73 -21.29 -15.68
C PRO A 238 17.60 -20.59 -14.88
N PHE A 239 16.38 -21.10 -14.95
CA PHE A 239 15.21 -20.52 -14.31
C PHE A 239 15.10 -20.86 -12.82
N LYS A 240 14.29 -20.05 -12.12
CA LYS A 240 13.83 -20.19 -10.74
C LYS A 240 12.31 -20.06 -10.73
N LEU A 241 11.64 -20.67 -9.75
CA LEU A 241 10.20 -20.44 -9.54
C LEU A 241 9.97 -18.97 -9.16
N ALA A 242 9.04 -18.29 -9.87
CA ALA A 242 8.67 -16.93 -9.51
C ALA A 242 7.87 -16.91 -8.20
N TRP A 243 8.11 -15.91 -7.35
CA TRP A 243 7.51 -15.81 -6.01
C TRP A 243 5.97 -15.65 -6.02
N THR A 244 5.40 -15.20 -7.14
CA THR A 244 3.96 -15.18 -7.39
C THR A 244 3.60 -16.37 -8.26
N SER A 245 3.47 -17.51 -7.59
CA SER A 245 3.17 -18.80 -8.20
C SER A 245 1.77 -18.80 -8.80
N TRP A 246 1.72 -19.20 -10.08
CA TRP A 246 0.54 -19.46 -10.92
C TRP A 246 -0.07 -18.23 -11.60
N SER A 247 0.01 -18.19 -12.93
CA SER A 247 -0.55 -17.11 -13.76
C SER A 247 -2.03 -17.34 -14.11
N THR A 248 -2.56 -18.55 -13.87
CA THR A 248 -3.93 -18.96 -14.19
C THR A 248 -4.53 -19.80 -13.06
N PRO A 249 -5.87 -19.85 -12.93
CA PRO A 249 -6.55 -20.70 -11.95
C PRO A 249 -6.18 -22.18 -12.11
N TYR A 250 -6.21 -22.92 -10.99
CA TYR A 250 -5.96 -24.35 -10.96
C TYR A 250 -7.17 -25.12 -11.50
N PHE A 251 -6.89 -26.15 -12.28
CA PHE A 251 -7.88 -27.11 -12.74
C PHE A 251 -7.69 -28.42 -11.99
N SER A 252 -8.71 -28.91 -11.30
CA SER A 252 -8.68 -30.24 -10.69
C SER A 252 -8.57 -31.32 -11.77
N THR A 253 -7.71 -32.31 -11.58
CA THR A 253 -7.67 -33.48 -12.47
C THR A 253 -8.64 -34.56 -11.99
N LYS A 254 -8.71 -35.69 -12.71
CA LYS A 254 -9.45 -36.88 -12.27
C LYS A 254 -8.81 -37.54 -11.03
N GLU A 255 -7.54 -37.27 -10.79
CA GLU A 255 -6.81 -37.79 -9.63
C GLU A 255 -7.03 -36.86 -8.43
N LYS A 256 -7.29 -37.45 -7.27
CA LYS A 256 -7.49 -36.69 -6.04
C LYS A 256 -6.20 -35.98 -5.65
N ASP A 257 -6.31 -34.73 -5.22
CA ASP A 257 -5.19 -33.88 -4.79
C ASP A 257 -4.21 -33.49 -5.92
N GLU A 258 -4.60 -33.71 -7.19
CA GLU A 258 -3.84 -33.28 -8.35
C GLU A 258 -4.49 -32.10 -9.07
N TYR A 259 -3.66 -31.14 -9.44
CA TYR A 259 -4.07 -29.91 -10.10
C TYR A 259 -3.23 -29.64 -11.34
N LEU A 260 -3.85 -29.13 -12.39
CA LEU A 260 -3.21 -28.68 -13.62
C LEU A 260 -3.25 -27.14 -13.67
N GLY A 261 -2.18 -26.52 -14.13
CA GLY A 261 -2.14 -25.07 -14.36
C GLY A 261 -0.85 -24.61 -15.00
N ILE A 262 -0.67 -23.29 -15.08
CA ILE A 262 0.55 -22.68 -15.61
C ILE A 262 1.36 -22.08 -14.46
N VAL A 263 2.64 -22.46 -14.40
CA VAL A 263 3.60 -21.95 -13.43
C VAL A 263 4.55 -20.99 -14.10
N ALA A 264 4.75 -19.83 -13.47
CA ALA A 264 5.72 -18.85 -13.93
C ALA A 264 7.14 -19.22 -13.45
N LEU A 265 8.04 -19.39 -14.41
CA LEU A 265 9.47 -19.50 -14.23
C LEU A 265 10.10 -18.14 -14.55
N ALA A 266 11.00 -17.67 -13.69
CA ALA A 266 11.77 -16.45 -13.90
C ALA A 266 13.25 -16.79 -14.01
N TYR A 267 13.99 -16.03 -14.81
CA TYR A 267 15.45 -16.08 -14.80
C TYR A 267 15.98 -14.65 -14.79
N ASP A 268 17.10 -14.47 -14.11
CA ASP A 268 17.74 -13.19 -13.94
C ASP A 268 19.24 -13.40 -14.11
N THR A 269 19.78 -12.79 -15.16
CA THR A 269 21.21 -12.74 -15.46
C THR A 269 21.63 -11.28 -15.52
N LEU A 270 22.94 -11.01 -15.35
CA LEU A 270 23.51 -9.65 -15.39
C LEU A 270 23.07 -8.80 -16.60
N ASN A 271 22.71 -9.43 -17.72
CA ASN A 271 22.35 -8.76 -18.97
C ASN A 271 20.91 -9.04 -19.46
N TRP A 272 20.17 -9.94 -18.80
CA TRP A 272 18.83 -10.34 -19.26
C TRP A 272 17.98 -10.89 -18.11
N SER A 273 16.85 -10.24 -17.87
CA SER A 273 15.78 -10.71 -16.98
C SER A 273 14.55 -11.08 -17.82
N GLY A 274 13.92 -12.22 -17.52
CA GLY A 274 12.70 -12.64 -18.21
C GLY A 274 11.92 -13.69 -17.44
N GLY A 275 10.77 -14.06 -18.00
CA GLY A 275 9.94 -15.13 -17.45
C GLY A 275 9.25 -15.94 -18.53
N ARG A 276 8.80 -17.14 -18.16
CA ARG A 276 8.07 -18.07 -19.03
C ARG A 276 7.01 -18.79 -18.22
N GLY A 277 5.86 -19.06 -18.85
CA GLY A 277 4.88 -19.97 -18.29
C GLY A 277 5.16 -21.39 -18.73
N VAL A 278 4.97 -22.36 -17.85
CA VAL A 278 5.12 -23.79 -18.14
C VAL A 278 3.91 -24.52 -17.58
N ILE A 279 3.32 -25.42 -18.37
CA ILE A 279 2.22 -26.27 -17.90
C ILE A 279 2.79 -27.21 -16.83
N ALA A 280 2.13 -27.26 -15.68
CA ALA A 280 2.55 -28.09 -14.58
C ALA A 280 1.36 -28.88 -14.02
N LYS A 281 1.61 -30.15 -13.71
CA LYS A 281 0.76 -30.93 -12.80
C LYS A 281 1.34 -30.82 -11.41
N TYR A 282 0.53 -30.42 -10.45
CA TYR A 282 0.91 -30.31 -9.05
C TYR A 282 0.15 -31.34 -8.23
N ASN A 283 0.90 -32.22 -7.56
CA ASN A 283 0.37 -33.17 -6.59
C ASN A 283 0.49 -32.54 -5.19
N PHE A 284 -0.65 -32.17 -4.61
CA PHE A 284 -0.72 -31.48 -3.33
C PHE A 284 -0.23 -32.35 -2.17
N LYS A 285 -0.53 -33.65 -2.20
CA LYS A 285 -0.14 -34.60 -1.15
C LYS A 285 1.38 -34.82 -1.10
N GLU A 286 2.01 -34.89 -2.27
CA GLU A 286 3.46 -35.10 -2.38
C GLU A 286 4.26 -33.79 -2.39
N ASN A 287 3.60 -32.64 -2.48
CA ASN A 287 4.20 -31.33 -2.72
C ASN A 287 5.22 -31.39 -3.88
N LYS A 288 4.79 -32.02 -4.98
CA LYS A 288 5.62 -32.28 -6.16
C LYS A 288 4.95 -31.72 -7.39
N MET A 289 5.77 -31.10 -8.23
CA MET A 289 5.34 -30.49 -9.47
C MET A 289 6.03 -31.18 -10.65
N LYS A 290 5.21 -31.64 -11.59
CA LYS A 290 5.63 -32.26 -12.84
C LYS A 290 5.48 -31.26 -13.98
N LEU A 291 6.59 -30.82 -14.54
CA LEU A 291 6.60 -29.80 -15.59
C LEU A 291 6.46 -30.45 -16.98
N TRP A 292 5.45 -30.03 -17.73
CA TRP A 292 5.29 -30.41 -19.12
C TRP A 292 5.86 -29.33 -20.04
N SER A 293 6.63 -29.78 -21.03
CA SER A 293 7.14 -28.93 -22.10
C SER A 293 7.25 -29.78 -23.35
N PRO A 294 6.94 -29.24 -24.54
CA PRO A 294 7.13 -29.94 -25.81
C PRO A 294 8.61 -30.10 -26.16
N THR A 295 9.52 -29.42 -25.44
CA THR A 295 10.96 -29.44 -25.68
C THR A 295 11.70 -29.81 -24.40
N GLU A 296 12.84 -30.48 -24.51
CA GLU A 296 13.72 -30.72 -23.36
C GLU A 296 14.30 -29.40 -22.81
N ASN A 297 14.59 -28.45 -23.70
CA ASN A 297 15.06 -27.12 -23.33
C ASN A 297 13.88 -26.16 -23.11
N LEU A 298 13.65 -25.77 -21.86
CA LEU A 298 12.60 -24.83 -21.45
C LEU A 298 12.77 -23.41 -22.04
N MET A 299 13.95 -23.07 -22.56
CA MET A 299 14.18 -21.81 -23.29
C MET A 299 13.43 -21.74 -24.63
N TYR A 300 12.98 -22.86 -25.19
CA TYR A 300 12.36 -22.90 -26.52
C TYR A 300 10.84 -23.00 -26.50
N SER A 301 10.23 -23.08 -25.32
CA SER A 301 8.78 -23.11 -25.17
C SER A 301 8.31 -22.16 -24.08
N SER A 302 7.10 -21.65 -24.20
CA SER A 302 6.42 -20.88 -23.16
C SER A 302 4.92 -21.01 -23.38
N THR A 303 4.18 -21.18 -22.30
CA THR A 303 2.72 -21.24 -22.30
C THR A 303 2.17 -19.99 -21.63
N GLY A 304 1.35 -19.23 -22.36
CA GLY A 304 0.68 -18.03 -21.81
C GLY A 304 -0.68 -18.33 -21.20
N THR A 305 -1.41 -19.29 -21.78
CA THR A 305 -2.81 -19.61 -21.45
C THR A 305 -3.04 -21.11 -21.57
N LEU A 306 -3.90 -21.66 -20.71
CA LEU A 306 -4.38 -23.03 -20.76
C LEU A 306 -5.90 -22.96 -20.97
N TYR A 307 -6.40 -23.60 -22.01
CA TYR A 307 -7.82 -23.58 -22.37
C TYR A 307 -8.47 -24.93 -22.04
N GLU A 308 -9.56 -24.91 -21.26
CA GLU A 308 -10.36 -26.10 -20.99
C GLU A 308 -11.45 -26.26 -22.06
N ASP A 309 -11.40 -27.35 -22.81
CA ASP A 309 -12.55 -27.83 -23.55
C ASP A 309 -13.47 -28.61 -22.61
N SER A 310 -14.49 -27.94 -22.11
CA SER A 310 -15.46 -28.52 -21.18
C SER A 310 -16.29 -29.65 -21.79
N PHE A 311 -16.35 -29.77 -23.13
CA PHE A 311 -17.12 -30.81 -23.80
C PHE A 311 -16.35 -32.14 -23.83
N ASN A 312 -15.05 -32.09 -24.11
CA ASN A 312 -14.19 -33.27 -24.18
C ASN A 312 -13.36 -33.50 -22.90
N ASN A 313 -13.38 -32.55 -21.97
CA ASN A 313 -12.54 -32.53 -20.77
C ASN A 313 -11.04 -32.64 -21.11
N VAL A 314 -10.62 -31.84 -22.10
CA VAL A 314 -9.24 -31.76 -22.63
C VAL A 314 -8.71 -30.35 -22.42
N TYR A 315 -7.42 -30.24 -22.08
CA TYR A 315 -6.74 -28.96 -21.91
C TYR A 315 -5.81 -28.69 -23.10
N TYR A 316 -5.90 -27.49 -23.67
CA TYR A 316 -5.11 -27.00 -24.80
C TYR A 316 -4.11 -25.93 -24.38
#